data_AF-A0AAU6AIR3-F1
#
_entry.id   AF-A0AAU6AIR3-F1
#
_cell.length_a   1.000
_cell.length_b   1.000
_cell.length_c   1.000
_cell.angle_alpha   90.00
_cell.angle_beta   90.00
_cell.angle_gamma   90.00
#
_symmetry.space_group_name_H-M   'P 1'
#
loop_
_entity.id
_entity.type
_entity.pdbx_description
1 polymer ?
#
loop_
_entity_poly.entity_id
_entity_poly.type
_entity_poly.pdbx_seq_one_letter_code
_entity_poly.pdbx_strand_id
1 'polypeptide(L)'
;MTDDKRNPMQAELDDALAQRDAIRRELGELRAWLCRELGILRQEPGPQGLTVLSIAPDKEIVAAVAQLRAEIDALKLPSDGTDPRWSRIDYLILEGRRIQALQRIRDEFGGGIHDALDLLNHRYIRLHQDGLIT
;
A
#
# COMPACT_ATOMS: atom_id res chain seq x y z
N MET A 1 -48.07 34.11 -18.08
CA MET A 1 -47.78 32.82 -17.41
C MET A 1 -47.20 31.90 -18.47
N THR A 2 -45.89 31.95 -18.63
CA THR A 2 -45.16 31.16 -19.63
C THR A 2 -44.91 29.79 -19.02
N ASP A 3 -45.59 28.80 -19.59
CA ASP A 3 -45.48 27.38 -19.26
C ASP A 3 -44.02 26.95 -19.47
N ASP A 4 -43.26 26.85 -18.39
CA ASP A 4 -41.88 26.34 -18.33
C ASP A 4 -41.92 24.81 -18.55
N LYS A 5 -42.36 24.39 -19.74
CA LYS A 5 -42.18 23.00 -20.19
C LYS A 5 -40.74 22.85 -20.64
N ARG A 6 -39.80 22.86 -19.70
CA ARG A 6 -38.48 22.27 -19.93
C ARG A 6 -38.73 20.85 -20.43
N ASN A 7 -38.27 20.59 -21.64
CA ASN A 7 -38.33 19.28 -22.26
C ASN A 7 -37.75 18.26 -21.25
N PRO A 8 -38.46 17.18 -20.88
CA PRO A 8 -38.00 16.24 -19.87
C PRO A 8 -36.60 15.68 -20.18
N MET A 9 -36.25 15.52 -21.46
CA MET A 9 -34.90 15.13 -21.87
C MET A 9 -33.82 16.17 -21.54
N GLN A 10 -34.16 17.46 -21.53
CA GLN A 10 -33.25 18.54 -21.14
C GLN A 10 -32.97 18.48 -19.64
N ALA A 11 -34.00 18.24 -18.83
CA ALA A 11 -33.86 18.10 -17.39
C ALA A 11 -33.04 16.87 -17.01
N GLU A 12 -33.23 15.74 -17.70
CA GLU A 12 -32.40 14.54 -17.53
C GLU A 12 -30.93 14.76 -17.91
N LEU A 13 -30.68 15.49 -19.01
CA LEU A 13 -29.32 15.82 -19.42
C LEU A 13 -28.63 16.74 -18.41
N ASP A 14 -29.34 17.75 -17.92
CA ASP A 14 -28.81 18.68 -16.92
C ASP A 14 -28.46 17.95 -15.61
N ASP A 15 -29.30 17.00 -15.17
CA ASP A 15 -29.04 16.19 -13.99
C ASP A 15 -27.82 15.25 -14.20
N ALA A 16 -27.72 14.61 -15.36
CA ALA A 16 -26.56 13.77 -15.69
C ALA A 16 -25.25 14.57 -15.71
N LEU A 17 -25.28 15.82 -16.22
CA LEU A 17 -24.12 16.71 -16.20
C LEU A 17 -23.76 17.12 -14.77
N ALA A 18 -24.75 17.45 -13.94
CA ALA A 18 -24.54 17.79 -12.53
C ALA A 18 -23.92 16.61 -11.75
N GLN A 19 -24.42 15.39 -11.96
CA GLN A 19 -23.86 14.18 -11.37
C GLN A 19 -22.41 13.93 -11.82
N ARG A 20 -22.14 14.04 -13.13
CA ARG A 20 -20.78 13.91 -13.68
C ARG A 20 -19.82 14.91 -13.06
N ASP A 21 -20.25 16.16 -12.89
CA ASP A 21 -19.41 17.22 -12.35
C ASP A 21 -19.22 17.08 -10.83
N ALA A 22 -20.19 16.50 -10.11
CA ALA A 22 -20.01 16.08 -8.72
C ALA A 22 -18.95 14.97 -8.59
N ILE A 23 -19.06 13.90 -9.37
CA ILE A 23 -18.09 12.79 -9.38
C ILE A 23 -16.68 13.29 -9.73
N ARG A 24 -16.57 14.19 -10.71
CA ARG A 24 -15.28 14.77 -11.10
C ARG A 24 -14.63 15.58 -9.97
N ARG A 25 -15.43 16.29 -9.17
CA ARG A 25 -14.94 17.03 -8.00
C ARG A 25 -14.45 16.07 -6.92
N GLU A 26 -15.26 15.08 -6.55
CA GLU A 26 -14.88 14.07 -5.55
C GLU A 26 -13.61 13.31 -5.96
N LEU A 27 -13.50 12.92 -7.23
CA LEU A 27 -12.30 12.27 -7.76
C LEU A 27 -11.08 13.21 -7.71
N GLY A 28 -11.26 14.50 -8.01
CA GLY A 28 -10.21 15.51 -7.90
C GLY A 28 -9.71 15.69 -6.46
N GLU A 29 -10.64 15.75 -5.50
CA GLU A 29 -10.33 15.84 -4.07
C GLU A 29 -9.60 14.61 -3.56
N LEU A 30 -10.07 13.41 -3.92
CA LEU A 30 -9.42 12.15 -3.56
C LEU A 30 -7.98 12.07 -4.09
N ARG A 31 -7.77 12.46 -5.37
CA ARG A 31 -6.43 12.46 -5.97
C ARG A 31 -5.50 13.47 -5.31
N ALA A 32 -6.01 14.67 -5.00
CA ALA A 32 -5.25 15.69 -4.28
C ALA A 32 -4.83 15.20 -2.89
N TRP A 33 -5.75 14.54 -2.17
CA TRP A 33 -5.47 13.93 -0.89
C TRP A 33 -4.41 12.83 -1.00
N LEU A 34 -4.57 11.87 -1.91
CA LEU A 34 -3.58 10.80 -2.11
C LEU A 34 -2.19 11.34 -2.46
N CYS A 35 -2.10 12.34 -3.34
CA CYS A 35 -0.80 12.92 -3.70
C CYS A 35 -0.11 13.60 -2.52
N ARG A 36 -0.88 14.20 -1.61
CA ARG A 36 -0.37 14.81 -0.38
C ARG A 36 0.16 13.74 0.58
N GLU A 37 -0.64 12.71 0.85
CA GLU A 37 -0.25 11.63 1.78
C GLU A 37 0.96 10.84 1.27
N LEU A 38 1.04 10.60 -0.04
CA LEU A 38 2.17 9.91 -0.67
C LEU A 38 3.38 10.82 -0.90
N GLY A 39 3.28 12.13 -0.66
CA GLY A 39 4.38 13.08 -0.85
C GLY A 39 4.78 13.29 -2.33
N ILE A 40 3.89 13.00 -3.29
CA ILE A 40 4.17 13.03 -4.73
C ILE A 40 3.58 14.26 -5.44
N LEU A 41 3.35 15.35 -4.70
CA LEU A 41 2.93 16.61 -5.30
C LEU A 41 4.02 17.15 -6.21
N ARG A 42 3.64 17.47 -7.44
CA ARG A 42 4.56 18.02 -8.44
C ARG A 42 4.58 19.53 -8.34
N GLN A 43 5.74 20.11 -8.63
CA GLN A 43 5.89 21.54 -8.82
C GLN A 43 6.08 21.81 -10.29
N GLU A 44 5.13 22.51 -10.90
CA GLU A 44 5.19 22.91 -12.30
C GLU A 44 5.33 24.43 -12.41
N PRO A 45 6.09 24.93 -13.41
CA PRO A 45 6.14 26.34 -13.69
C PRO A 45 4.78 26.82 -14.16
N GLY A 46 4.13 27.62 -13.33
CA GLY A 46 2.85 28.23 -13.62
C GLY A 46 2.98 29.52 -14.43
N PRO A 47 1.84 30.10 -14.82
CA PRO A 47 1.82 31.37 -15.53
C PRO A 47 2.51 32.45 -14.67
N GLN A 48 3.23 33.36 -15.34
CA GLN A 48 4.03 34.42 -14.73
C GLN A 48 5.20 33.96 -13.82
N GLY A 49 5.61 32.69 -13.88
CA GLY A 49 6.76 32.19 -13.10
C GLY A 49 6.41 31.80 -11.65
N LEU A 50 5.12 31.71 -11.31
CA LEU A 50 4.66 31.16 -10.04
C LEU A 50 4.73 29.63 -10.08
N THR A 51 5.24 28.97 -9.04
CA THR A 51 5.19 27.51 -8.94
C THR A 51 3.78 27.05 -8.59
N VAL A 52 3.19 26.19 -9.42
CA VAL A 52 1.86 25.59 -9.17
C VAL A 52 2.05 24.14 -8.73
N LEU A 53 1.35 23.75 -7.67
CA LEU A 53 1.28 22.35 -7.26
C LEU A 53 0.34 21.59 -8.21
N SER A 54 0.87 20.62 -8.95
CA SER A 54 0.08 19.75 -9.81
C SER A 54 -0.12 18.37 -9.19
N ILE A 55 -1.30 17.81 -9.44
CA ILE A 55 -1.69 16.46 -9.00
C ILE A 55 -1.03 15.45 -9.93
N ALA A 56 -0.40 14.42 -9.37
CA ALA A 56 0.21 13.34 -10.14
C ALA A 56 -0.85 12.59 -11.00
N PRO A 57 -0.46 12.05 -12.16
CA PRO A 57 -1.33 11.17 -12.92
C PRO A 57 -1.59 9.86 -12.16
N ASP A 58 -2.71 9.19 -12.43
CA ASP A 58 -3.13 7.99 -11.70
C ASP A 58 -2.06 6.89 -11.69
N LYS A 59 -1.33 6.72 -12.80
CA LYS A 59 -0.21 5.76 -12.90
C LYS A 59 0.89 5.99 -11.85
N GLU A 60 1.15 7.25 -11.49
CA GLU A 60 2.16 7.60 -10.49
C GLU A 60 1.64 7.45 -9.07
N ILE A 61 0.37 7.76 -8.85
CA ILE A 61 -0.30 7.47 -7.58
C ILE A 61 -0.23 5.96 -7.31
N VAL A 62 -0.57 5.13 -8.31
CA VAL A 62 -0.50 3.66 -8.19
C VAL A 62 0.94 3.18 -8.00
N ALA A 63 1.90 3.73 -8.72
CA ALA A 63 3.32 3.37 -8.56
C ALA A 63 3.85 3.70 -7.15
N ALA A 64 3.49 4.86 -6.60
CA ALA A 64 3.87 5.25 -5.25
C ALA A 64 3.25 4.34 -4.18
N VAL A 65 1.98 3.95 -4.34
CA VAL A 65 1.35 2.95 -3.45
C VAL A 65 2.05 1.60 -3.54
N ALA A 66 2.40 1.14 -4.75
CA ALA A 66 3.13 -0.11 -4.95
C ALA A 66 4.53 -0.06 -4.30
N GLN A 67 5.23 1.07 -4.42
CA GLN A 67 6.50 1.28 -3.76
C GLN A 67 6.36 1.26 -2.23
N LEU A 68 5.39 2.00 -1.67
CA LEU A 68 5.14 2.00 -0.24
C LEU A 68 4.82 0.59 0.27
N ARG A 69 4.07 -0.19 -0.50
CA ARG A 69 3.80 -1.59 -0.17
C ARG A 69 5.08 -2.43 -0.15
N ALA A 70 5.94 -2.29 -1.16
CA ALA A 70 7.22 -2.97 -1.20
C ALA A 70 8.14 -2.58 -0.03
N GLU A 71 8.17 -1.30 0.36
CA GLU A 71 8.93 -0.82 1.52
C GLU A 71 8.39 -1.40 2.83
N ILE A 72 7.07 -1.41 3.02
CA ILE A 72 6.43 -2.04 4.17
C ILE A 72 6.75 -3.54 4.21
N ASP A 73 6.66 -4.23 3.07
CA ASP A 73 6.95 -5.66 2.97
C ASP A 73 8.44 -5.93 3.25
N ALA A 74 9.34 -5.04 2.82
CA ALA A 74 10.77 -5.10 3.15
C ALA A 74 11.04 -4.86 4.65
N LEU A 75 10.33 -3.93 5.29
CA LEU A 75 10.42 -3.68 6.74
C LEU A 75 9.84 -4.81 7.58
N LYS A 76 8.81 -5.50 7.06
CA LYS A 76 8.25 -6.71 7.67
C LYS A 76 9.14 -7.93 7.48
N LEU A 77 10.03 -7.91 6.50
CA LEU A 77 11.01 -8.95 6.34
C LEU A 77 12.00 -8.86 7.52
N PRO A 78 12.17 -9.91 8.33
CA PRO A 78 13.15 -9.89 9.40
C PRO A 78 14.54 -9.64 8.81
N SER A 79 15.14 -8.53 9.26
CA SER A 79 16.48 -8.03 8.93
C SER A 79 17.45 -9.18 8.66
N ASP A 80 17.71 -9.37 7.37
CA ASP A 80 18.87 -10.00 6.74
C ASP A 80 19.69 -11.02 7.54
N GLY A 81 19.07 -12.04 8.18
CA GLY A 81 19.77 -13.20 8.77
C GLY A 81 20.82 -12.92 9.85
N THR A 82 21.08 -11.66 10.15
CA THR A 82 22.11 -11.13 11.06
C THR A 82 21.51 -10.68 12.37
N ASP A 83 20.17 -10.62 12.47
CA ASP A 83 19.50 -10.43 13.75
C ASP A 83 19.73 -11.68 14.63
N PRO A 84 20.46 -11.55 15.76
CA PRO A 84 20.85 -12.67 16.62
C PRO A 84 19.67 -13.48 17.16
N ARG A 85 18.47 -12.89 17.18
CA ARG A 85 17.24 -13.57 17.60
C ARG A 85 16.91 -14.77 16.71
N TRP A 86 17.30 -14.72 15.44
CA TRP A 86 17.06 -15.82 14.51
C TRP A 86 17.93 -17.04 14.75
N SER A 87 19.16 -16.89 15.27
CA SER A 87 20.09 -18.03 15.39
C SER A 87 19.50 -19.21 16.18
N ARG A 88 18.76 -18.92 17.25
CA ARG A 88 18.11 -19.96 18.06
C ARG A 88 16.86 -20.53 17.39
N ILE A 89 16.15 -19.71 16.61
CA ILE A 89 14.96 -20.11 15.87
C ILE A 89 15.36 -20.98 14.68
N ASP A 90 16.42 -20.61 13.97
CA ASP A 90 17.00 -21.37 12.86
C ASP A 90 17.42 -22.75 13.30
N TYR A 91 18.10 -22.86 14.44
CA TYR A 91 18.43 -24.17 15.02
C TYR A 91 17.19 -25.05 15.22
N LEU A 92 16.10 -24.49 15.73
CA LEU A 92 14.84 -25.22 15.90
C LEU A 92 14.19 -25.59 14.56
N ILE A 93 14.30 -24.74 13.54
CA ILE A 93 13.80 -25.03 12.19
C ILE A 93 14.60 -26.17 11.55
N LEU A 94 15.93 -26.11 11.63
CA LEU A 94 16.86 -27.12 11.11
C LEU A 94 16.65 -28.49 11.78
N GLU A 95 16.34 -28.51 13.08
CA GLU A 95 15.97 -29.74 13.81
C GLU A 95 14.53 -30.22 13.53
N GLY A 96 13.76 -29.53 12.69
CA GLY A 96 12.36 -29.89 12.39
C GLY A 96 11.37 -29.57 13.52
N ARG A 97 11.78 -28.81 14.54
CA ARG A 97 10.99 -28.49 15.74
C ARG A 97 10.07 -27.29 15.53
N ARG A 98 9.18 -27.38 14.51
CA ARG A 98 8.33 -26.28 14.02
C ARG A 98 7.48 -25.60 15.11
N ILE A 99 6.86 -26.35 16.01
CA ILE A 99 6.01 -25.77 17.07
C ILE A 99 6.82 -24.91 18.03
N GLN A 100 8.05 -25.31 18.32
CA GLN A 100 8.92 -24.60 19.26
C GLN A 100 9.59 -23.41 18.59
N ALA A 101 9.93 -23.52 17.30
CA ALA A 101 10.31 -22.37 16.48
C ALA A 101 9.19 -21.32 16.46
N LEU A 102 7.94 -21.74 16.25
CA LEU A 102 6.77 -20.86 16.26
C LEU A 102 6.56 -20.17 17.61
N GLN A 103 6.65 -20.93 18.71
CA GLN A 103 6.59 -20.36 20.07
C GLN A 103 7.70 -19.33 20.28
N ARG A 104 8.93 -19.64 19.87
CA ARG A 104 10.05 -18.73 20.03
C ARG A 104 9.92 -17.46 19.20
N ILE A 105 9.37 -17.55 17.98
CA ILE A 105 9.05 -16.37 17.17
C ILE A 105 8.06 -15.46 17.90
N ARG A 106 7.02 -16.03 18.52
CA ARG A 106 6.06 -15.26 19.31
C ARG A 106 6.70 -14.57 20.51
N ASP A 107 7.65 -15.24 21.17
CA ASP A 107 8.36 -14.67 22.32
C ASP A 107 9.30 -13.52 21.92
N GLU A 108 9.99 -13.64 20.78
CA GLU A 108 11.05 -12.72 20.34
C GLU A 108 10.54 -11.53 19.53
N PHE A 109 9.46 -11.72 18.77
CA PHE A 109 8.89 -10.72 17.84
C PHE A 109 7.48 -10.27 18.23
N GLY A 110 6.86 -10.92 19.20
CA GLY A 110 5.47 -10.65 19.57
C GLY A 110 4.47 -11.05 18.48
N GLY A 111 3.28 -10.45 18.51
CA GLY A 111 2.25 -10.66 17.48
C GLY A 111 1.34 -11.86 17.69
N GLY A 112 0.37 -12.00 16.78
CA GLY A 112 -0.58 -13.09 16.77
C GLY A 112 0.01 -14.40 16.27
N ILE A 113 -0.73 -15.50 16.38
CA ILE A 113 -0.28 -16.81 15.87
C ILE A 113 -0.11 -16.81 14.34
N HIS A 114 -0.92 -16.01 13.63
CA HIS A 114 -0.82 -15.85 12.18
C HIS A 114 0.47 -15.13 11.78
N ASP A 115 0.80 -14.02 12.43
CA ASP A 115 2.03 -13.26 12.16
C ASP A 115 3.27 -14.14 12.40
N ALA A 116 3.27 -14.91 13.48
CA ALA A 116 4.37 -15.83 13.79
C ALA A 116 4.50 -16.96 12.77
N LEU A 117 3.37 -17.45 12.24
CA LEU A 117 3.37 -18.49 11.22
C LEU A 117 3.92 -17.96 9.89
N ASP A 118 3.54 -16.75 9.51
CA ASP A 118 4.07 -16.09 8.31
C ASP A 118 5.58 -15.87 8.43
N LEU A 119 6.05 -15.39 9.58
CA LEU A 119 7.49 -15.26 9.86
C LEU A 119 8.23 -16.60 9.79
N LEU A 120 7.64 -17.67 10.35
CA LEU A 120 8.22 -19.01 10.28
C LEU A 120 8.34 -19.52 8.84
N ASN A 121 7.30 -19.32 8.03
CA ASN A 121 7.27 -19.74 6.63
C ASN A 121 8.29 -18.97 5.79
N HIS A 122 8.34 -17.65 5.93
CA HIS A 122 9.34 -16.84 5.23
C HIS A 122 10.77 -17.24 5.60
N ARG A 123 11.03 -17.54 6.88
CA ARG A 123 12.34 -17.99 7.33
C ARG A 123 12.71 -19.36 6.76
N TYR A 124 11.76 -20.29 6.72
CA TYR A 124 11.96 -21.62 6.12
C TYR A 124 12.33 -21.53 4.63
N ILE A 125 11.62 -20.68 3.88
CA ILE A 125 11.91 -20.44 2.45
C ILE A 125 13.34 -19.92 2.27
N ARG A 126 13.78 -18.96 3.10
CA ARG A 126 15.14 -18.42 3.04
C ARG A 126 16.19 -19.49 3.33
N LEU A 127 16.04 -20.26 4.41
CA LEU A 127 16.99 -21.33 4.75
C LEU A 127 17.09 -22.41 3.66
N HIS A 128 16.01 -22.66 2.92
CA HIS A 128 16.02 -23.54 1.76
C HIS A 128 16.78 -22.94 0.57
N GLN A 129 16.59 -21.64 0.30
CA GLN A 129 17.35 -20.90 -0.73
C GLN A 129 18.85 -20.84 -0.40
N ASP A 130 19.20 -20.77 0.88
CA ASP A 130 20.58 -20.79 1.37
C ASP A 130 21.21 -22.21 1.36
N GLY A 131 20.44 -23.25 1.00
CA GLY A 131 20.91 -24.63 0.95
C GLY A 131 21.12 -25.29 2.32
N LEU A 132 20.57 -24.70 3.39
CA LEU A 132 20.70 -25.20 4.76
C LEU A 132 19.63 -26.24 5.13
N ILE A 133 18.57 -26.33 4.34
CA ILE A 133 17.50 -27.33 4.47
C ILE A 133 17.34 -28.01 3.13
N THR A 134 17.33 -29.34 3.11
CA THR A 134 17.03 -30.19 1.93
C THR A 134 15.55 -30.50 1.82
#